data_AF-A0A4R6GWI6-F1
#
_entry.id   AF-A0A4R6GWI6-F1
#
_cell.length_a   1.000
_cell.length_b   1.000
_cell.length_c   1.000
_cell.angle_alpha   90.00
_cell.angle_beta   90.00
_cell.angle_gamma   90.00
#
_symmetry.space_group_name_H-M   'P 1'
#
loop_
_entity.id
_entity.type
_entity.pdbx_description
1 polymer ?
#
loop_
_entity_poly.entity_id
_entity_poly.type
_entity_poly.pdbx_seq_one_letter_code
_entity_poly.pdbx_strand_id
1 'polypeptide(L)'
;MKTIRKLLGTAPTSRGVNRYAPSGLAMKLSVKRTTDYKPVRYKNRNENQNRKILVIGTEEGLLPMQNGKQFETGNHPVELFVPLLHWEQAGFGFDFVTPTGKPLQLEHWAMPEEDEDVMRIYRQNKAQLARPLDLRDVVESGLFEDSPYLGVFIPGGHGAILGLPQNTDVKRVIEWALAEDKYLVSICHGPAALLAASMQEPQGNFALKGYQLAAFPDSMDKLLPALGYLPGKMPWLFGEKLKERGMKIVNSTASGKVCQDRKLLTGDSPMAANKLGKLTTEVFLQEIQSK
;
A
#
# COMPACT_ATOMS: atom_id res chain seq x y z
N MET A 1 -3.03 -35.50 8.38
CA MET A 1 -3.59 -34.20 7.91
C MET A 1 -2.62 -33.35 7.07
N LYS A 2 -1.36 -33.10 7.47
CA LYS A 2 -0.40 -32.27 6.70
C LYS A 2 -0.16 -32.76 5.26
N THR A 3 -0.06 -34.08 5.06
CA THR A 3 0.19 -34.71 3.76
C THR A 3 -0.98 -34.54 2.79
N ILE A 4 -2.22 -34.63 3.28
CA ILE A 4 -3.45 -34.45 2.50
C ILE A 4 -3.62 -33.00 2.05
N ARG A 5 -3.35 -32.02 2.93
CA ARG A 5 -3.42 -30.59 2.56
C ARG A 5 -2.37 -30.20 1.50
N LYS A 6 -1.18 -30.81 1.56
CA LYS A 6 -0.14 -30.60 0.54
C LYS A 6 -0.55 -31.18 -0.81
N LEU A 7 -1.15 -32.38 -0.82
CA LEU A 7 -1.71 -33.00 -2.04
C LEU A 7 -2.85 -32.18 -2.64
N LEU A 8 -3.71 -31.59 -1.80
CA LEU A 8 -4.85 -30.77 -2.24
C LEU A 8 -4.47 -29.32 -2.57
N GLY A 9 -3.19 -28.94 -2.46
CA GLY A 9 -2.73 -27.58 -2.75
C GLY A 9 -3.26 -26.50 -1.79
N THR A 10 -3.73 -26.89 -0.60
CA THR A 10 -4.37 -26.00 0.40
C THR A 10 -3.40 -25.54 1.50
N ALA A 11 -2.18 -26.09 1.52
CA ALA A 11 -1.13 -25.65 2.44
C ALA A 11 -0.26 -24.57 1.78
N PRO A 12 0.22 -23.57 2.55
CA PRO A 12 1.20 -22.58 2.09
C PRO A 12 2.42 -23.23 1.42
N THR A 13 2.86 -22.62 0.33
CA THR A 13 3.94 -23.15 -0.51
C THR A 13 5.29 -22.82 0.10
N SER A 14 6.10 -23.83 0.44
CA SER A 14 7.47 -23.59 0.91
C SER A 14 8.36 -23.06 -0.21
N ARG A 15 9.16 -22.04 0.11
CA ARG A 15 10.06 -21.31 -0.81
C ARG A 15 11.52 -21.38 -0.34
N GLY A 16 11.85 -22.44 0.38
CA GLY A 16 13.14 -22.63 1.05
C GLY A 16 12.98 -22.80 2.56
N VAL A 17 14.08 -22.61 3.28
CA VAL A 17 14.14 -22.81 4.74
C VAL A 17 13.23 -21.81 5.44
N ASN A 18 12.16 -22.31 6.06
CA ASN A 18 11.22 -21.55 6.88
C ASN A 18 10.48 -20.37 6.20
N ARG A 19 10.55 -20.28 4.87
CA ARG A 19 9.88 -19.25 4.04
C ARG A 19 8.71 -19.84 3.28
N TYR A 20 7.60 -19.09 3.23
CA TYR A 20 6.36 -19.58 2.62
C TYR A 20 5.64 -18.48 1.86
N ALA A 21 5.19 -18.82 0.65
CA ALA A 21 4.22 -18.05 -0.12
C ALA A 21 2.80 -18.61 0.11
N PRO A 22 1.74 -17.94 -0.38
CA PRO A 22 0.39 -18.49 -0.31
C PRO A 22 0.27 -19.87 -0.97
N SER A 23 -0.73 -20.65 -0.54
CA SER A 23 -1.04 -21.94 -1.13
C SER A 23 -1.53 -21.79 -2.58
N GLY A 24 -1.36 -22.84 -3.40
CA GLY A 24 -1.85 -22.84 -4.78
C GLY A 24 -3.35 -22.56 -4.89
N LEU A 25 -4.15 -23.14 -3.99
CA LEU A 25 -5.59 -22.89 -3.94
C LEU A 25 -5.90 -21.45 -3.54
N ALA A 26 -5.23 -20.92 -2.50
CA ALA A 26 -5.44 -19.55 -2.07
C ALA A 26 -5.12 -18.57 -3.20
N MET A 27 -3.98 -18.73 -3.89
CA MET A 27 -3.62 -17.91 -5.05
C MET A 27 -4.68 -18.00 -6.16
N LYS A 28 -5.15 -19.21 -6.50
CA LYS A 28 -6.19 -19.38 -7.53
C LYS A 28 -7.49 -18.65 -7.20
N LEU A 29 -7.82 -18.50 -5.91
CA LEU A 29 -9.04 -17.83 -5.46
C LEU A 29 -8.85 -16.31 -5.29
N SER A 30 -7.65 -15.85 -4.94
CA SER A 30 -7.40 -14.45 -4.58
C SER A 30 -6.69 -13.64 -5.66
N VAL A 31 -5.92 -14.28 -6.54
CA VAL A 31 -5.12 -13.61 -7.58
C VAL A 31 -5.82 -13.74 -8.92
N LYS A 32 -6.17 -12.61 -9.53
CA LYS A 32 -6.71 -12.54 -10.88
C LYS A 32 -5.59 -12.34 -11.89
N ARG A 33 -5.76 -12.91 -13.08
CA ARG A 33 -4.82 -12.75 -14.20
C ARG A 33 -4.86 -11.35 -14.83
N THR A 34 -6.01 -10.68 -14.74
CA THR A 34 -6.23 -9.30 -15.16
C THR A 34 -6.90 -8.48 -14.06
N THR A 35 -6.75 -7.16 -14.11
CA THR A 35 -7.44 -6.23 -13.22
C THR A 35 -8.77 -5.76 -13.81
N ASP A 36 -9.52 -4.97 -13.05
CA ASP A 36 -10.72 -4.26 -13.53
C ASP A 36 -10.39 -2.85 -14.06
N TYR A 37 -9.11 -2.53 -14.24
CA TYR A 37 -8.68 -1.28 -14.87
C TYR A 37 -9.19 -1.17 -16.30
N LYS A 38 -9.56 0.05 -16.68
CA LYS A 38 -9.82 0.45 -18.06
C LYS A 38 -9.22 1.83 -18.25
N PRO A 39 -8.54 2.10 -19.39
CA PRO A 39 -8.03 3.44 -19.69
C PRO A 39 -9.13 4.50 -19.55
N VAL A 40 -8.82 5.56 -18.81
CA VAL A 40 -9.73 6.69 -18.58
C VAL A 40 -9.12 7.94 -19.19
N ARG A 41 -9.91 8.66 -19.99
CA ARG A 41 -9.51 9.97 -20.51
C ARG A 41 -9.93 11.05 -19.51
N TYR A 42 -8.98 11.56 -18.76
CA TYR A 42 -9.20 12.67 -17.83
C TYR A 42 -9.21 14.01 -18.56
N LYS A 43 -10.12 14.91 -18.16
CA LYS A 43 -10.12 16.32 -18.56
C LYS A 43 -9.17 17.11 -17.64
N ASN A 44 -8.71 18.28 -18.09
CA ASN A 44 -7.90 19.21 -17.30
C ASN A 44 -6.63 18.56 -16.71
N ARG A 45 -5.98 17.71 -17.52
CA ARG A 45 -4.79 16.95 -17.14
C ARG A 45 -3.70 17.89 -16.62
N ASN A 46 -2.77 17.33 -15.84
CA ASN A 46 -1.54 18.01 -15.42
C ASN A 46 -0.57 18.17 -16.61
N GLU A 47 -0.92 19.02 -17.59
CA GLU A 47 -0.24 19.09 -18.90
C GLU A 47 1.22 19.54 -18.80
N ASN A 48 1.55 20.39 -17.84
CA ASN A 48 2.93 20.84 -17.59
C ASN A 48 3.79 19.79 -16.86
N GLN A 49 3.18 18.66 -16.43
CA GLN A 49 3.83 17.54 -15.72
C GLN A 49 4.63 17.96 -14.48
N ASN A 50 4.29 19.09 -13.84
CA ASN A 50 5.06 19.63 -12.73
C ASN A 50 4.64 19.05 -11.36
N ARG A 51 3.47 18.39 -11.29
CA ARG A 51 2.97 17.72 -10.10
C ARG A 51 3.24 16.22 -10.08
N LYS A 52 3.62 15.73 -8.89
CA LYS A 52 3.96 14.33 -8.64
C LYS A 52 3.26 13.75 -7.40
N ILE A 53 3.37 12.44 -7.23
CA ILE A 53 3.03 11.70 -6.01
C ILE A 53 4.30 11.03 -5.47
N LEU A 54 4.59 11.17 -4.18
CA LEU A 54 5.67 10.44 -3.52
C LEU A 54 5.16 9.04 -3.11
N VAL A 55 5.75 7.97 -3.62
CA VAL A 55 5.29 6.60 -3.36
C VAL A 55 6.22 5.91 -2.36
N ILE A 56 5.75 5.69 -1.13
CA ILE A 56 6.51 4.98 -0.08
C ILE A 56 6.19 3.49 -0.14
N GLY A 57 7.11 2.70 -0.69
CA GLY A 57 7.00 1.24 -0.70
C GLY A 57 7.81 0.58 0.42
N THR A 58 7.52 -0.70 0.67
CA THR A 58 8.40 -1.53 1.50
C THR A 58 9.60 -2.08 0.71
N GLU A 59 10.75 -2.17 1.38
CA GLU A 59 11.97 -2.87 0.94
C GLU A 59 12.15 -4.22 1.64
N GLU A 60 11.22 -4.59 2.54
CA GLU A 60 11.25 -5.83 3.30
C GLU A 60 10.23 -6.83 2.75
N GLY A 61 10.63 -8.10 2.64
CA GLY A 61 9.84 -9.14 1.97
C GLY A 61 9.51 -10.37 2.82
N LEU A 62 9.96 -10.41 4.08
CA LEU A 62 9.78 -11.56 4.98
C LEU A 62 9.09 -11.14 6.26
N LEU A 63 7.81 -11.48 6.38
CA LEU A 63 7.01 -11.21 7.56
C LEU A 63 7.07 -12.36 8.56
N PRO A 64 7.63 -12.16 9.76
CA PRO A 64 7.62 -13.18 10.81
C PRO A 64 6.19 -13.41 11.33
N MET A 65 5.77 -14.67 11.34
CA MET A 65 4.51 -15.13 11.90
C MET A 65 4.69 -15.58 13.35
N GLN A 66 3.61 -15.60 14.14
CA GLN A 66 3.66 -16.03 15.56
C GLN A 66 4.19 -17.45 15.78
N ASN A 67 4.11 -18.33 14.77
CA ASN A 67 4.61 -19.71 14.84
C ASN A 67 6.06 -19.86 14.37
N GLY A 68 6.80 -18.75 14.22
CA GLY A 68 8.20 -18.71 13.81
C GLY A 68 8.43 -18.85 12.30
N LYS A 69 7.40 -19.09 11.49
CA LYS A 69 7.53 -19.10 10.03
C LYS A 69 7.64 -17.71 9.44
N GLN A 70 8.18 -17.60 8.23
CA GLN A 70 8.25 -16.36 7.46
C GLN A 70 7.28 -16.38 6.30
N PHE A 71 6.43 -15.36 6.19
CA PHE A 71 5.58 -15.13 5.01
C PHE A 71 6.33 -14.27 3.98
N GLU A 72 6.46 -14.79 2.76
CA GLU A 72 7.06 -14.09 1.63
C GLU A 72 6.05 -13.13 0.99
N THR A 73 6.28 -11.84 1.22
CA THR A 73 5.36 -10.74 0.89
C THR A 73 6.14 -9.56 0.29
N GLY A 74 5.50 -8.40 0.20
CA GLY A 74 6.00 -7.14 -0.32
C GLY A 74 4.83 -6.18 -0.49
N ASN A 75 4.97 -5.24 -1.40
CA ASN A 75 3.87 -4.41 -1.87
C ASN A 75 2.98 -5.23 -2.82
N HIS A 76 1.66 -5.13 -2.69
CA HIS A 76 0.73 -5.83 -3.58
C HIS A 76 0.71 -5.16 -4.97
N PRO A 77 1.04 -5.85 -6.08
CA PRO A 77 1.26 -5.21 -7.38
C PRO A 77 0.01 -4.52 -7.96
N VAL A 78 -1.18 -5.10 -7.78
CA VAL A 78 -2.44 -4.46 -8.22
C VAL A 78 -2.71 -3.19 -7.42
N GLU A 79 -2.43 -3.20 -6.12
CA GLU A 79 -2.66 -2.06 -5.25
C GLU A 79 -1.69 -0.93 -5.55
N LEU A 80 -0.46 -1.27 -5.91
CA LEU A 80 0.56 -0.32 -6.34
C LEU A 80 0.22 0.24 -7.72
N PHE A 81 0.16 -0.60 -8.75
CA PHE A 81 0.20 -0.13 -10.15
C PHE A 81 -1.13 0.39 -10.68
N VAL A 82 -2.28 -0.11 -10.22
CA VAL A 82 -3.58 0.35 -10.75
C VAL A 82 -3.84 1.83 -10.43
N PRO A 83 -3.61 2.34 -9.20
CA PRO A 83 -3.65 3.78 -8.94
C PRO A 83 -2.68 4.57 -9.83
N LEU A 84 -1.45 4.08 -10.02
CA LEU A 84 -0.46 4.78 -10.86
C LEU A 84 -0.90 4.89 -12.32
N LEU A 85 -1.60 3.89 -12.86
CA LEU A 85 -2.17 3.95 -14.21
C LEU A 85 -3.16 5.10 -14.38
N HIS A 86 -3.96 5.39 -13.34
CA HIS A 86 -4.87 6.55 -13.38
C HIS A 86 -4.10 7.87 -13.32
N TRP A 87 -3.08 7.95 -12.47
CA TRP A 87 -2.25 9.14 -12.33
C TRP A 87 -1.43 9.45 -13.58
N GLU A 88 -0.84 8.43 -14.21
CA GLU A 88 -0.14 8.55 -15.48
C GLU A 88 -1.08 9.06 -16.59
N GLN A 89 -2.30 8.51 -16.68
CA GLN A 89 -3.30 9.00 -17.64
C GLN A 89 -3.71 10.45 -17.37
N ALA A 90 -3.70 10.91 -16.12
CA ALA A 90 -3.95 12.30 -15.75
C ALA A 90 -2.73 13.23 -15.88
N GLY A 91 -1.55 12.71 -16.22
CA GLY A 91 -0.32 13.47 -16.40
C GLY A 91 0.49 13.71 -15.12
N PHE A 92 0.20 12.98 -14.04
CA PHE A 92 0.98 13.06 -12.80
C PHE A 92 2.19 12.14 -12.87
N GLY A 93 3.35 12.64 -12.45
CA GLY A 93 4.53 11.81 -12.20
C GLY A 93 4.47 11.14 -10.83
N PHE A 94 5.39 10.23 -10.57
CA PHE A 94 5.58 9.64 -9.25
C PHE A 94 7.03 9.21 -9.06
N ASP A 95 7.53 9.41 -7.85
CA ASP A 95 8.88 9.02 -7.44
C ASP A 95 8.75 7.96 -6.34
N PHE A 96 9.44 6.83 -6.50
CA PHE A 96 9.43 5.75 -5.51
C PHE A 96 10.51 5.97 -4.45
N VAL A 97 10.13 5.82 -3.18
CA VAL A 97 11.02 5.82 -2.02
C VAL A 97 10.86 4.54 -1.22
N THR A 98 11.95 4.14 -0.57
CA THR A 98 11.95 3.11 0.47
C THR A 98 12.79 3.62 1.65
N PRO A 99 12.63 3.04 2.86
CA PRO A 99 13.35 3.50 4.05
C PRO A 99 14.86 3.66 3.90
N THR A 100 15.53 2.85 3.09
CA THR A 100 16.99 2.90 2.90
C THR A 100 17.43 2.92 1.43
N GLY A 101 16.51 3.21 0.51
CA GLY A 101 16.78 3.19 -0.94
C GLY A 101 17.00 1.79 -1.53
N LYS A 102 16.74 0.71 -0.77
CA LYS A 102 16.84 -0.66 -1.29
C LYS A 102 15.69 -0.97 -2.26
N PRO A 103 15.84 -1.97 -3.15
CA PRO A 103 14.78 -2.31 -4.10
C PRO A 103 13.43 -2.56 -3.43
N LEU A 104 12.35 -2.02 -4.02
CA LEU A 104 10.99 -2.32 -3.57
C LEU A 104 10.73 -3.83 -3.67
N GLN A 105 10.18 -4.40 -2.61
CA GLN A 105 9.75 -5.80 -2.62
C GLN A 105 8.32 -5.87 -3.14
N LEU A 106 8.05 -6.77 -4.09
CA LEU A 106 6.71 -6.98 -4.65
C LEU A 106 6.22 -8.39 -4.35
N GLU A 107 4.92 -8.53 -4.11
CA GLU A 107 4.23 -9.81 -4.11
C GLU A 107 4.12 -10.34 -5.56
N HIS A 108 5.22 -10.79 -6.14
CA HIS A 108 5.28 -11.23 -7.54
C HIS A 108 4.27 -12.33 -7.89
N TRP A 109 3.91 -13.17 -6.91
CA TRP A 109 2.88 -14.20 -7.07
C TRP A 109 1.45 -13.63 -7.25
N ALA A 110 1.24 -12.34 -6.97
CA ALA A 110 0.00 -11.61 -7.21
C ALA A 110 0.04 -10.73 -8.48
N MET A 111 1.12 -10.78 -9.27
CA MET A 111 1.24 -9.98 -10.48
C MET A 111 0.20 -10.41 -11.53
N PRO A 112 -0.63 -9.50 -12.07
CA PRO A 112 -1.58 -9.83 -13.12
C PRO A 112 -0.86 -9.90 -14.48
N GLU A 113 -0.20 -11.02 -14.75
CA GLU A 113 0.69 -11.18 -15.91
C GLU A 113 -0.01 -11.03 -17.28
N GLU A 114 -1.34 -11.19 -17.34
CA GLU A 114 -2.14 -11.03 -18.56
C GLU A 114 -2.73 -9.61 -18.70
N ASP A 115 -2.46 -8.70 -17.76
CA ASP A 115 -2.89 -7.31 -17.81
C ASP A 115 -1.83 -6.43 -18.49
N GLU A 116 -2.08 -6.07 -19.74
CA GLU A 116 -1.12 -5.32 -20.55
C GLU A 116 -0.77 -3.95 -19.96
N ASP A 117 -1.76 -3.26 -19.38
CA ASP A 117 -1.57 -1.93 -18.78
C ASP A 117 -0.72 -2.01 -17.52
N VAL A 118 -1.05 -2.91 -16.59
CA VAL A 118 -0.25 -3.12 -15.36
C VAL A 118 1.17 -3.56 -15.71
N MET A 119 1.32 -4.48 -16.66
CA MET A 119 2.64 -4.96 -17.07
C MET A 119 3.44 -3.88 -17.80
N ARG A 120 2.80 -2.97 -18.55
CA ARG A 120 3.45 -1.82 -19.17
C ARG A 120 4.01 -0.86 -18.12
N ILE A 121 3.21 -0.41 -17.16
CA ILE A 121 3.66 0.53 -16.14
C ILE A 121 4.70 -0.10 -15.21
N TYR A 122 4.60 -1.41 -14.92
CA TYR A 122 5.63 -2.15 -14.21
C TYR A 122 6.97 -2.12 -14.95
N ARG A 123 6.99 -2.42 -16.26
CA ARG A 123 8.21 -2.39 -17.08
C ARG A 123 8.81 -0.98 -17.16
N GLN A 124 7.99 0.05 -17.37
CA GLN A 124 8.45 1.44 -17.45
C GLN A 124 9.14 1.89 -16.15
N ASN A 125 8.66 1.41 -15.01
CA ASN A 125 9.17 1.83 -13.70
C ASN A 125 10.18 0.85 -13.09
N LYS A 126 10.56 -0.21 -13.81
CA LYS A 126 11.47 -1.25 -13.30
C LYS A 126 12.79 -0.70 -12.76
N ALA A 127 13.35 0.33 -13.40
CA ALA A 127 14.58 0.97 -12.96
C ALA A 127 14.40 1.70 -11.61
N GLN A 128 13.33 2.47 -11.45
CA GLN A 128 13.01 3.16 -10.19
C GLN A 128 12.66 2.16 -9.07
N LEU A 129 11.97 1.06 -9.38
CA LEU A 129 11.67 0.01 -8.40
C LEU A 129 12.92 -0.71 -7.91
N ALA A 130 13.91 -0.90 -8.79
CA ALA A 130 15.19 -1.52 -8.46
C ALA A 130 16.15 -0.58 -7.72
N ARG A 131 15.97 0.74 -7.87
CA ARG A 131 16.78 1.79 -7.24
C ARG A 131 15.88 2.97 -6.87
N PRO A 132 15.01 2.80 -5.85
CA PRO A 132 14.20 3.91 -5.38
C PRO A 132 15.08 4.95 -4.69
N LEU A 133 14.51 6.13 -4.47
CA LEU A 133 15.12 7.13 -3.63
C LEU A 133 15.19 6.63 -2.17
N ASP A 134 16.23 7.05 -1.44
CA ASP A 134 16.33 6.86 0.01
C ASP A 134 15.40 7.87 0.70
N LEU A 135 14.47 7.38 1.53
CA LEU A 135 13.52 8.22 2.25
C LEU A 135 14.21 9.19 3.20
N ARG A 136 15.32 8.77 3.83
CA ARG A 136 16.09 9.63 4.73
C ARG A 136 16.66 10.82 3.96
N ASP A 137 17.28 10.55 2.82
CA ASP A 137 17.87 11.60 1.98
C ASP A 137 16.80 12.56 1.43
N VAL A 138 15.61 12.04 1.05
CA VAL A 138 14.46 12.86 0.65
C VAL A 138 14.03 13.82 1.77
N VAL A 139 13.97 13.32 3.00
CA VAL A 139 13.54 14.08 4.15
C VAL A 139 14.62 15.08 4.62
N GLU A 140 15.91 14.76 4.47
CA GLU A 140 17.04 15.62 4.87
C GLU A 140 17.38 16.70 3.83
N SER A 141 17.14 16.44 2.55
CA SER A 141 17.51 17.35 1.45
C SER A 141 16.59 18.56 1.27
N GLY A 142 15.57 18.72 2.12
CA GLY A 142 14.63 19.85 2.03
C GLY A 142 13.62 19.72 0.88
N LEU A 143 13.40 18.52 0.31
CA LEU A 143 12.46 18.26 -0.79
C LEU A 143 11.00 18.68 -0.51
N PHE A 144 10.73 19.09 0.71
CA PHE A 144 9.45 19.54 1.21
C PHE A 144 9.19 21.03 1.00
N GLU A 145 10.23 21.86 0.85
CA GLU A 145 10.10 23.26 0.44
C GLU A 145 9.76 23.35 -1.05
N ASP A 146 8.69 24.08 -1.41
CA ASP A 146 8.14 24.18 -2.78
C ASP A 146 7.93 22.82 -3.49
N SER A 147 7.63 21.80 -2.69
CA SER A 147 7.58 20.41 -3.14
C SER A 147 6.64 20.18 -4.34
N PRO A 148 7.07 19.45 -5.39
CA PRO A 148 6.22 19.11 -6.53
C PRO A 148 5.13 18.10 -6.16
N TYR A 149 5.22 17.48 -4.97
CA TYR A 149 4.27 16.47 -4.56
C TYR A 149 2.93 17.06 -4.11
N LEU A 150 1.85 16.54 -4.71
CA LEU A 150 0.48 16.78 -4.24
C LEU A 150 0.16 15.96 -2.98
N GLY A 151 0.87 14.86 -2.80
CA GLY A 151 0.64 13.95 -1.70
C GLY A 151 1.56 12.75 -1.72
N VAL A 152 1.30 11.87 -0.77
CA VAL A 152 2.03 10.65 -0.49
C VAL A 152 1.11 9.46 -0.75
N PHE A 153 1.63 8.43 -1.38
CA PHE A 153 0.95 7.16 -1.55
C PHE A 153 1.71 6.03 -0.86
N ILE A 154 0.99 5.27 -0.03
CA ILE A 154 1.51 4.09 0.65
C ILE A 154 0.67 2.87 0.20
N PRO A 155 1.14 2.10 -0.81
CA PRO A 155 0.47 0.86 -1.21
C PRO A 155 0.41 -0.15 -0.06
N GLY A 156 -0.50 -1.10 -0.15
CA GLY A 156 -0.58 -2.22 0.79
C GLY A 156 0.18 -3.45 0.28
N GLY A 157 -0.38 -4.62 0.56
CA GLY A 157 0.38 -5.86 0.72
C GLY A 157 0.92 -5.99 2.15
N HIS A 158 1.07 -7.23 2.64
CA HIS A 158 1.46 -7.45 4.04
C HIS A 158 2.85 -6.89 4.36
N GLY A 159 3.70 -6.67 3.37
CA GLY A 159 5.02 -6.06 3.55
C GLY A 159 4.98 -4.60 4.06
N ALA A 160 3.86 -3.89 3.90
CA ALA A 160 3.70 -2.51 4.42
C ALA A 160 3.74 -2.43 5.96
N ILE A 161 3.56 -3.56 6.67
CA ILE A 161 3.64 -3.59 8.13
C ILE A 161 5.08 -3.79 8.63
N LEU A 162 6.03 -4.04 7.72
CA LEU A 162 7.44 -4.26 8.04
C LEU A 162 8.18 -2.93 8.08
N GLY A 163 8.49 -2.47 9.29
CA GLY A 163 9.34 -1.29 9.51
C GLY A 163 8.66 0.05 9.26
N LEU A 164 7.83 0.20 8.22
CA LEU A 164 7.14 1.48 7.91
C LEU A 164 6.37 2.04 9.12
N PRO A 165 5.59 1.25 9.89
CA PRO A 165 4.85 1.77 11.05
C PRO A 165 5.74 2.22 12.23
N GLN A 166 7.04 1.91 12.19
CA GLN A 166 8.03 2.26 13.22
C GLN A 166 9.17 3.15 12.68
N ASN A 167 9.01 3.71 11.48
CA ASN A 167 10.05 4.49 10.83
C ASN A 167 9.87 6.00 11.09
N THR A 168 10.92 6.66 11.58
CA THR A 168 10.90 8.09 11.92
C THR A 168 10.80 9.00 10.71
N ASP A 169 11.32 8.60 9.56
CA ASP A 169 11.22 9.38 8.32
C ASP A 169 9.83 9.26 7.69
N VAL A 170 9.17 8.09 7.83
CA VAL A 170 7.74 7.94 7.52
C VAL A 170 6.89 8.84 8.42
N LYS A 171 7.20 8.94 9.72
CA LYS A 171 6.56 9.91 10.62
C LYS A 171 6.70 11.34 10.08
N ARG A 172 7.92 11.77 9.77
CA ARG A 172 8.21 13.13 9.27
C ARG A 172 7.46 13.44 7.97
N VAL A 173 7.35 12.47 7.06
CA VAL A 173 6.59 12.63 5.81
C VAL A 173 5.09 12.78 6.06
N ILE A 174 4.52 12.01 6.99
CA ILE A 174 3.11 12.13 7.35
C ILE A 174 2.84 13.49 8.02
N GLU A 175 3.72 13.92 8.93
CA GLU A 175 3.62 15.23 9.58
C GLU A 175 3.72 16.37 8.59
N TRP A 176 4.68 16.30 7.65
CA TRP A 176 4.79 17.24 6.54
C TRP A 176 3.50 17.27 5.70
N ALA A 177 2.97 16.10 5.34
CA ALA A 177 1.75 16.03 4.54
C ALA A 177 0.56 16.69 5.24
N LEU A 178 0.46 16.56 6.57
CA LEU A 178 -0.58 17.21 7.36
C LEU A 178 -0.35 18.72 7.50
N ALA A 179 0.89 19.15 7.72
CA ALA A 179 1.24 20.56 7.88
C ALA A 179 1.05 21.38 6.60
N GLU A 180 1.41 20.80 5.45
CA GLU A 180 1.37 21.44 4.14
C GLU A 180 0.08 21.14 3.34
N ASP A 181 -0.96 20.63 4.02
CA ASP A 181 -2.27 20.29 3.44
C ASP A 181 -2.15 19.43 2.18
N LYS A 182 -1.31 18.38 2.25
CA LYS A 182 -1.07 17.41 1.17
C LYS A 182 -1.98 16.19 1.32
N TYR A 183 -2.14 15.47 0.23
CA TYR A 183 -2.90 14.23 0.24
C TYR A 183 -2.12 13.07 0.88
N LEU A 184 -2.82 12.26 1.69
CA LEU A 184 -2.36 10.96 2.15
C LEU A 184 -3.24 9.90 1.50
N VAL A 185 -2.64 9.07 0.65
CA VAL A 185 -3.32 7.98 -0.06
C VAL A 185 -2.78 6.64 0.46
N SER A 186 -3.66 5.70 0.79
CA SER A 186 -3.22 4.36 1.20
C SER A 186 -4.27 3.27 0.97
N ILE A 187 -3.89 2.01 0.99
CA ILE A 187 -4.79 0.89 0.67
C ILE A 187 -4.42 -0.37 1.43
N CYS A 188 -5.43 -1.19 1.78
CA CYS A 188 -5.26 -2.51 2.37
C CYS A 188 -4.51 -2.47 3.72
N HIS A 189 -3.27 -2.97 3.78
CA HIS A 189 -2.36 -2.89 4.94
C HIS A 189 -1.47 -1.64 4.96
N GLY A 190 -1.40 -0.89 3.85
CA GLY A 190 -0.66 0.37 3.76
C GLY A 190 -0.97 1.36 4.90
N PRO A 191 -2.24 1.49 5.37
CA PRO A 191 -2.56 2.37 6.49
C PRO A 191 -1.86 2.02 7.81
N ALA A 192 -1.24 0.83 7.94
CA ALA A 192 -0.37 0.52 9.06
C ALA A 192 0.76 1.55 9.22
N ALA A 193 1.29 2.09 8.12
CA ALA A 193 2.34 3.11 8.13
C ALA A 193 1.90 4.41 8.84
N LEU A 194 0.60 4.69 8.91
CA LEU A 194 0.08 5.87 9.64
C LEU A 194 0.41 5.83 11.14
N LEU A 195 0.66 4.64 11.70
CA LEU A 195 1.09 4.50 13.09
C LEU A 195 2.45 5.14 13.37
N ALA A 196 3.29 5.38 12.35
CA ALA A 196 4.55 6.09 12.51
C ALA A 196 4.33 7.49 13.12
N ALA A 197 3.27 8.20 12.70
CA ALA A 197 2.89 9.50 13.25
C ALA A 197 2.33 9.44 14.68
N SER A 198 2.27 8.26 15.31
CA SER A 198 1.96 8.10 16.74
C SER A 198 3.20 7.79 17.59
N MET A 199 4.37 7.61 16.96
CA MET A 199 5.60 7.30 17.67
C MET A 199 6.00 8.44 18.60
N GLN A 200 6.28 8.09 19.86
CA GLN A 200 6.69 9.03 20.92
C GLN A 200 5.64 10.11 21.24
N GLU A 201 4.43 10.00 20.70
CA GLU A 201 3.32 10.90 21.03
C GLU A 201 2.59 10.44 22.30
N PRO A 202 2.27 11.38 23.22
CA PRO A 202 1.40 11.08 24.35
C PRO A 202 0.07 10.48 23.89
N GLN A 203 -0.54 9.64 24.74
CA GLN A 203 -1.83 9.06 24.43
C GLN A 203 -2.87 10.17 24.23
N GLY A 204 -3.48 10.19 23.04
CA GLY A 204 -4.46 11.22 22.66
C GLY A 204 -3.93 12.30 21.71
N ASN A 205 -2.61 12.42 21.50
CA ASN A 205 -1.97 13.40 20.62
C ASN A 205 -1.63 12.85 19.22
N PHE A 206 -2.38 11.86 18.76
CA PHE A 206 -2.20 11.36 17.40
C PHE A 206 -2.83 12.34 16.41
N ALA A 207 -2.05 12.89 15.49
CA ALA A 207 -2.52 13.90 14.52
C ALA A 207 -3.68 13.40 13.64
N LEU A 208 -3.78 12.09 13.45
CA LEU A 208 -4.85 11.44 12.70
C LEU A 208 -6.01 10.93 13.58
N LYS A 209 -6.05 11.27 14.87
CA LYS A 209 -7.17 10.94 15.76
C LYS A 209 -8.48 11.48 15.18
N GLY A 210 -9.52 10.64 15.16
CA GLY A 210 -10.84 10.97 14.63
C GLY A 210 -10.96 10.84 13.10
N TYR A 211 -9.87 10.65 12.37
CA TYR A 211 -9.94 10.35 10.93
C TYR A 211 -10.61 9.00 10.67
N GLN A 212 -11.36 8.97 9.58
CA GLN A 212 -12.01 7.79 9.03
C GLN A 212 -11.18 7.22 7.89
N LEU A 213 -11.09 5.89 7.82
CA LEU A 213 -10.40 5.20 6.73
C LEU A 213 -11.06 3.88 6.36
N ALA A 214 -10.85 3.44 5.12
CA ALA A 214 -11.02 2.06 4.70
C ALA A 214 -9.68 1.32 4.83
N ALA A 215 -9.69 0.08 5.33
CA ALA A 215 -8.49 -0.72 5.52
C ALA A 215 -8.79 -2.22 5.49
N PHE A 216 -7.77 -3.07 5.33
CA PHE A 216 -7.99 -4.51 5.37
C PHE A 216 -8.50 -4.95 6.76
N PRO A 217 -9.60 -5.72 6.86
CA PRO A 217 -10.16 -6.07 8.16
C PRO A 217 -9.28 -7.07 8.95
N ASP A 218 -8.98 -6.75 10.21
CA ASP A 218 -8.26 -7.65 11.13
C ASP A 218 -8.93 -9.03 11.25
N SER A 219 -10.26 -9.08 11.14
CA SER A 219 -11.05 -10.33 11.17
C SER A 219 -10.71 -11.24 10.00
N MET A 220 -10.39 -10.68 8.82
CA MET A 220 -10.00 -11.46 7.65
C MET A 220 -8.58 -11.99 7.79
N ASP A 221 -7.63 -11.19 8.30
CA ASP A 221 -6.26 -11.65 8.59
C ASP A 221 -6.23 -12.84 9.55
N LYS A 222 -7.16 -12.90 10.51
CA LYS A 222 -7.33 -14.04 11.43
C LYS A 222 -7.76 -15.33 10.70
N LEU A 223 -8.42 -15.23 9.55
CA LEU A 223 -8.91 -16.36 8.75
C LEU A 223 -7.92 -16.83 7.67
N LEU A 224 -7.09 -15.94 7.13
CA LEU A 224 -6.13 -16.24 6.07
C LEU A 224 -5.20 -17.46 6.35
N PRO A 225 -4.77 -17.75 7.59
CA PRO A 225 -3.95 -18.94 7.85
C PRO A 225 -4.73 -20.25 7.66
N ALA A 226 -6.01 -20.26 8.01
CA ALA A 226 -6.88 -21.43 7.83
C ALA A 226 -7.15 -21.71 6.34
N LEU A 227 -7.20 -20.65 5.53
CA LEU A 227 -7.32 -20.70 4.07
C LEU A 227 -6.01 -21.03 3.35
N GLY A 228 -4.91 -21.16 4.09
CA GLY A 228 -3.59 -21.45 3.53
C GLY A 228 -2.99 -20.29 2.74
N TYR A 229 -3.49 -19.06 2.94
CA TYR A 229 -2.87 -17.87 2.37
C TYR A 229 -1.65 -17.45 3.21
N LEU A 230 -1.82 -17.41 4.54
CA LEU A 230 -0.73 -17.14 5.48
C LEU A 230 -0.15 -18.45 6.08
N PRO A 231 1.16 -18.52 6.35
CA PRO A 231 1.79 -19.69 6.97
C PRO A 231 1.59 -19.80 8.49
N GLY A 232 1.06 -18.76 9.12
CA GLY A 232 0.78 -18.67 10.56
C GLY A 232 -0.09 -17.45 10.86
N LYS A 233 -0.36 -17.18 12.15
CA LYS A 233 -1.08 -15.95 12.55
C LYS A 233 -0.14 -14.73 12.46
N MET A 234 -0.72 -13.59 12.10
CA MET A 234 -0.03 -12.29 12.07
C MET A 234 0.57 -11.96 13.44
N PRO A 235 1.75 -11.32 13.50
CA PRO A 235 2.39 -10.97 14.78
C PRO A 235 1.59 -9.94 15.57
N TRP A 236 0.90 -9.04 14.87
CA TRP A 236 -0.01 -8.03 15.42
C TRP A 236 -1.02 -7.63 14.34
N LEU A 237 -2.05 -6.87 14.72
CA LEU A 237 -3.16 -6.47 13.85
C LEU A 237 -3.23 -4.95 13.79
N PHE A 238 -2.95 -4.40 12.63
CA PHE A 238 -2.78 -2.95 12.48
C PHE A 238 -4.08 -2.18 12.66
N GLY A 239 -5.22 -2.77 12.29
CA GLY A 239 -6.52 -2.13 12.46
C GLY A 239 -6.85 -1.91 13.93
N GLU A 240 -6.59 -2.91 14.79
CA GLU A 240 -6.71 -2.79 16.26
C GLU A 240 -5.84 -1.63 16.77
N LYS A 241 -4.59 -1.52 16.31
CA LYS A 241 -3.67 -0.42 16.69
C LYS A 241 -4.12 0.96 16.21
N LEU A 242 -4.64 1.10 15.00
CA LEU A 242 -5.19 2.37 14.51
C LEU A 242 -6.43 2.79 15.32
N LYS A 243 -7.31 1.83 15.67
CA LYS A 243 -8.49 2.06 16.51
C LYS A 243 -8.09 2.48 17.94
N GLU A 244 -7.08 1.83 18.54
CA GLU A 244 -6.52 2.23 19.85
C GLU A 244 -6.01 3.68 19.85
N ARG A 245 -5.50 4.17 18.70
CA ARG A 245 -5.06 5.56 18.50
C ARG A 245 -6.19 6.53 18.13
N GLY A 246 -7.44 6.04 18.05
CA GLY A 246 -8.63 6.86 17.85
C GLY A 246 -9.03 7.10 16.39
N MET A 247 -8.46 6.37 15.44
CA MET A 247 -8.98 6.35 14.06
C MET A 247 -10.20 5.43 13.95
N LYS A 248 -11.03 5.67 12.93
CA LYS A 248 -12.28 4.95 12.68
C LYS A 248 -12.20 4.18 11.37
N ILE A 249 -12.17 2.84 11.45
CA ILE A 249 -12.23 1.99 10.25
C ILE A 249 -13.69 1.83 9.81
N VAL A 250 -14.02 2.25 8.59
CA VAL A 250 -15.41 2.37 8.09
C VAL A 250 -15.93 1.11 7.38
N ASN A 251 -15.13 0.03 7.35
CA ASN A 251 -15.47 -1.24 6.72
C ASN A 251 -15.21 -2.40 7.67
N SER A 252 -16.00 -3.46 7.52
CA SER A 252 -15.85 -4.73 8.24
C SER A 252 -15.47 -5.89 7.31
N THR A 253 -15.51 -5.65 6.00
CA THR A 253 -15.19 -6.61 4.93
C THR A 253 -14.23 -5.95 3.92
N ALA A 254 -13.54 -6.78 3.14
CA ALA A 254 -12.76 -6.37 1.97
C ALA A 254 -13.62 -6.49 0.71
N SER A 255 -14.30 -5.41 0.33
CA SER A 255 -15.32 -5.41 -0.74
C SER A 255 -15.01 -4.43 -1.87
N GLY A 256 -13.83 -3.79 -1.84
CA GLY A 256 -13.46 -2.73 -2.75
C GLY A 256 -14.09 -1.39 -2.36
N LYS A 257 -14.27 -1.14 -1.05
CA LYS A 257 -14.70 0.15 -0.51
C LYS A 257 -13.53 1.13 -0.51
N VAL A 258 -13.82 2.38 -0.89
CA VAL A 258 -12.92 3.52 -0.71
C VAL A 258 -13.52 4.50 0.30
N CYS A 259 -12.67 5.27 0.96
CA CYS A 259 -13.05 6.29 1.93
C CYS A 259 -12.22 7.55 1.67
N GLN A 260 -12.89 8.68 1.52
CA GLN A 260 -12.28 10.00 1.55
C GLN A 260 -12.70 10.69 2.85
N ASP A 261 -11.73 11.08 3.66
CA ASP A 261 -11.93 11.95 4.82
C ASP A 261 -10.90 13.08 4.74
N ARG A 262 -11.36 14.30 4.43
CA ARG A 262 -10.49 15.43 4.09
C ARG A 262 -9.51 15.03 2.97
N LYS A 263 -8.21 15.16 3.21
CA LYS A 263 -7.13 14.76 2.29
C LYS A 263 -6.55 13.35 2.59
N LEU A 264 -7.19 12.57 3.47
CA LEU A 264 -6.90 11.13 3.63
C LEU A 264 -7.83 10.31 2.71
N LEU A 265 -7.26 9.65 1.72
CA LEU A 265 -7.96 8.79 0.76
C LEU A 265 -7.50 7.35 0.91
N THR A 266 -8.43 6.44 1.19
CA THR A 266 -8.08 5.06 1.52
C THR A 266 -8.93 4.01 0.82
N GLY A 267 -8.37 2.82 0.56
CA GLY A 267 -9.05 1.66 0.01
C GLY A 267 -8.95 0.43 0.92
N ASP A 268 -9.98 -0.41 0.97
CA ASP A 268 -10.03 -1.54 1.92
C ASP A 268 -9.14 -2.75 1.55
N SER A 269 -8.79 -2.93 0.27
CA SER A 269 -8.23 -4.20 -0.24
C SER A 269 -7.77 -4.06 -1.70
N PRO A 270 -7.16 -5.09 -2.32
CA PRO A 270 -6.84 -5.06 -3.75
C PRO A 270 -8.04 -4.73 -4.65
N MET A 271 -9.26 -5.10 -4.23
CA MET A 271 -10.50 -4.81 -4.97
C MET A 271 -10.83 -3.31 -5.04
N ALA A 272 -10.22 -2.47 -4.18
CA ALA A 272 -10.44 -1.04 -4.17
C ALA A 272 -9.51 -0.28 -5.13
N ALA A 273 -8.47 -0.92 -5.67
CA ALA A 273 -7.36 -0.24 -6.35
C ALA A 273 -7.82 0.65 -7.52
N ASN A 274 -8.69 0.15 -8.40
CA ASN A 274 -9.25 0.91 -9.53
C ASN A 274 -10.12 2.09 -9.06
N LYS A 275 -11.00 1.87 -8.08
CA LYS A 275 -11.84 2.94 -7.52
C LYS A 275 -11.02 4.00 -6.80
N LEU A 276 -9.98 3.60 -6.08
CA LEU A 276 -9.07 4.51 -5.38
C LEU A 276 -8.27 5.35 -6.38
N GLY A 277 -7.77 4.73 -7.45
CA GLY A 277 -7.09 5.44 -8.54
C GLY A 277 -7.98 6.50 -9.18
N LYS A 278 -9.24 6.17 -9.49
CA LYS A 278 -10.21 7.14 -10.02
C LYS A 278 -10.47 8.29 -9.05
N LEU A 279 -10.82 7.97 -7.81
CA LEU A 279 -11.13 8.94 -6.76
C LEU A 279 -9.97 9.91 -6.52
N THR A 280 -8.76 9.39 -6.34
CA THR A 280 -7.56 10.21 -6.09
C THR A 280 -7.23 11.09 -7.29
N THR A 281 -7.36 10.57 -8.50
CA THR A 281 -7.14 11.36 -9.72
C THR A 281 -8.12 12.52 -9.84
N GLU A 282 -9.40 12.29 -9.56
CA GLU A 282 -10.42 13.34 -9.61
C GLU A 282 -10.11 14.48 -8.63
N VAL A 283 -9.76 14.16 -7.38
CA VAL A 283 -9.44 15.19 -6.38
C VAL A 283 -8.10 15.88 -6.67
N PHE A 284 -7.09 15.17 -7.18
CA PHE A 284 -5.82 15.79 -7.56
C PHE A 284 -5.98 16.78 -8.71
N LEU A 285 -6.81 16.43 -9.71
CA LEU A 285 -7.11 17.33 -10.82
C LEU A 285 -7.90 18.56 -10.37
N GLN A 286 -8.81 18.42 -9.40
CA GLN A 286 -9.50 19.57 -8.81
C GLN A 286 -8.56 20.49 -8.04
N GLU A 287 -7.64 19.93 -7.25
CA GLU A 287 -6.65 20.67 -6.46
C GLU A 287 -5.76 21.56 -7.35
N ILE A 288 -5.22 21.01 -8.44
CA ILE A 288 -4.31 21.78 -9.32
C ILE A 288 -5.01 22.85 -10.16
N GLN A 289 -6.35 22.83 -10.22
CA GLN A 289 -7.15 23.85 -10.91
C GLN A 289 -7.65 24.94 -9.95
N SER A 290 -7.58 24.67 -8.64
CA SER A 290 -8.03 25.60 -7.59
C SER A 290 -6.89 26.51 -7.10
N LYS A 291 -5.67 26.33 -7.61
CA LYS A 291 -4.46 27.11 -7.31
C LYS A 291 -4.00 27.83 -8.55
#